data_AF-A0A1M7M002-F1
#
_entry.id   AF-A0A1M7M002-F1
#
_cell.length_a   1.000
_cell.length_b   1.000
_cell.length_c   1.000
_cell.angle_alpha   90.00
_cell.angle_beta   90.00
_cell.angle_gamma   90.00
#
_symmetry.space_group_name_H-M   'P 1'
#
loop_
_entity.id
_entity.type
_entity.pdbx_description
1 polymer ?
#
loop_
_entity_poly.entity_id
_entity_poly.type
_entity_poly.pdbx_seq_one_letter_code
_entity_poly.pdbx_strand_id
1 'polypeptide(L)'
;MNELELLNLLITIEHNLQSAKMDVQYANDTESKQIAYQTQKEIEHKIDLVTTDLIDIADKSQSEETKYSVINQLNHYVEQINLARPGARLTRNQGMMLENMLFGNISMDINNIISHGARGAHIPAYLEYTLSEKNSISIPELSTFLNNEILIIRSIENVNFIKLRDYYNQFRIRVQSQFMNE
;
A
#
# COMPACT_ATOMS: atom_id res chain seq x y z
N MET A 1 1.52 -23.65 -7.07
CA MET A 1 1.30 -22.54 -6.12
C MET A 1 0.04 -21.81 -6.54
N ASN A 2 -0.77 -21.35 -5.59
CA ASN A 2 -1.86 -20.41 -5.88
C ASN A 2 -1.33 -18.96 -5.94
N GLU A 3 -2.19 -18.02 -6.33
CA GLU A 3 -1.82 -16.62 -6.56
C GLU A 3 -1.21 -15.97 -5.30
N LEU A 4 -1.78 -16.25 -4.12
CA LEU A 4 -1.31 -15.75 -2.82
C LEU A 4 0.00 -16.39 -2.38
N GLU A 5 0.20 -17.68 -2.66
CA GLU A 5 1.50 -18.34 -2.43
C GLU A 5 2.60 -17.70 -3.28
N LEU A 6 2.30 -17.36 -4.54
CA LEU A 6 3.24 -16.65 -5.41
C LEU A 6 3.50 -15.22 -4.91
N LEU A 7 2.48 -14.52 -4.41
CA LEU A 7 2.65 -13.21 -3.78
C LEU A 7 3.58 -13.28 -2.56
N ASN A 8 3.34 -14.23 -1.66
CA ASN A 8 4.16 -14.43 -0.47
C ASN A 8 5.60 -14.80 -0.82
N LEU A 9 5.78 -15.63 -1.85
CA LEU A 9 7.10 -15.95 -2.38
C LEU A 9 7.78 -14.68 -2.93
N LEU A 10 7.08 -13.87 -3.72
CA LEU A 10 7.60 -12.61 -4.25
C LEU A 10 8.08 -11.69 -3.13
N ILE A 11 7.24 -11.46 -2.11
CA ILE A 11 7.58 -10.63 -0.94
C ILE A 11 8.83 -11.15 -0.22
N THR A 12 8.93 -12.48 -0.06
CA THR A 12 10.09 -13.10 0.58
C THR A 12 11.38 -12.88 -0.23
N ILE A 13 11.31 -13.04 -1.55
CA ILE A 13 12.45 -12.84 -2.44
C ILE A 13 12.87 -11.36 -2.48
N GLU A 14 11.91 -10.43 -2.48
CA GLU A 14 12.17 -8.98 -2.40
C GLU A 14 12.87 -8.59 -1.10
N HIS A 15 12.50 -9.20 0.03
CA HIS A 15 13.22 -9.01 1.29
C HIS A 15 14.66 -9.53 1.19
N ASN A 16 14.86 -10.72 0.63
CA ASN A 16 16.21 -11.26 0.40
C ASN A 16 17.04 -10.36 -0.51
N LEU A 17 16.42 -9.70 -1.50
CA LEU A 17 17.10 -8.73 -2.35
C LEU A 17 17.61 -7.52 -1.56
N GLN A 18 16.84 -7.03 -0.59
CA GLN A 18 17.29 -5.94 0.28
C GLN A 18 18.52 -6.35 1.09
N SER A 19 18.52 -7.55 1.67
CA SER A 19 19.70 -8.09 2.37
C SER A 19 20.90 -8.22 1.43
N ALA A 20 20.73 -8.79 0.24
CA ALA A 20 21.82 -8.94 -0.73
C ALA A 20 22.40 -7.58 -1.19
N LYS A 21 21.55 -6.55 -1.35
CA LYS A 21 22.01 -5.18 -1.66
C LYS A 21 22.86 -4.60 -0.54
N MET A 22 22.55 -4.89 0.73
CA MET A 22 23.39 -4.51 1.86
C MET A 22 24.73 -5.24 1.81
N ASP A 23 24.74 -6.53 1.55
CA ASP A 23 25.97 -7.31 1.44
C ASP A 23 26.90 -6.76 0.35
N VAL A 24 26.35 -6.35 -0.80
CA VAL A 24 27.12 -5.68 -1.87
C VAL A 24 27.71 -4.34 -1.39
N GLN A 25 26.94 -3.56 -0.63
CA GLN A 25 27.36 -2.25 -0.13
C GLN A 25 28.47 -2.35 0.93
N TYR A 26 28.43 -3.39 1.77
CA TYR A 26 29.32 -3.54 2.93
C TYR A 26 30.40 -4.61 2.77
N ALA A 27 30.53 -5.21 1.58
CA ALA A 27 31.62 -6.15 1.30
C ALA A 27 33.00 -5.49 1.43
N ASN A 28 33.91 -6.14 2.18
CA ASN A 28 35.22 -5.59 2.55
C ASN A 28 36.32 -5.84 1.51
N ASP A 29 36.07 -6.73 0.54
CA ASP A 29 37.03 -7.11 -0.49
C ASP A 29 36.34 -7.39 -1.82
N THR A 30 37.14 -7.44 -2.90
CA THR A 30 36.66 -7.59 -4.28
C THR A 30 35.94 -8.94 -4.50
N GLU A 31 36.43 -10.02 -3.91
CA GLU A 31 35.87 -11.36 -4.10
C GLU A 31 34.51 -11.45 -3.41
N SER A 32 34.42 -11.05 -2.14
CA SER A 32 33.16 -10.98 -1.40
C SER A 32 32.13 -10.09 -2.09
N LYS A 33 32.57 -8.94 -2.64
CA LYS A 33 31.69 -8.03 -3.38
C LYS A 33 31.17 -8.66 -4.67
N GLN A 34 32.01 -9.41 -5.37
CA GLN A 34 31.62 -10.10 -6.61
C GLN A 34 30.62 -11.24 -6.33
N ILE A 35 30.82 -12.00 -5.25
CA ILE A 35 29.88 -13.04 -4.80
C ILE A 35 28.54 -12.40 -4.43
N ALA A 36 28.54 -11.35 -3.61
CA ALA A 36 27.31 -10.64 -3.22
C ALA A 36 26.55 -10.09 -4.43
N TYR A 37 27.28 -9.54 -5.41
CA TYR A 37 26.68 -9.02 -6.64
C TYR A 37 26.07 -10.11 -7.51
N GLN A 38 26.71 -11.27 -7.60
CA GLN A 38 26.17 -12.43 -8.31
C GLN A 38 24.89 -12.94 -7.63
N THR A 39 24.89 -13.06 -6.29
CA THR A 39 23.70 -13.40 -5.50
C THR A 39 22.57 -12.41 -5.72
N GLN A 40 22.87 -11.10 -5.73
CA GLN A 40 21.88 -10.06 -6.02
C GLN A 40 21.21 -10.29 -7.39
N LYS A 41 21.99 -10.55 -8.44
CA LYS A 41 21.46 -10.81 -9.79
C LYS A 41 20.59 -12.06 -9.86
N GLU A 42 20.97 -13.12 -9.16
CA GLU A 42 20.17 -14.35 -9.11
C GLU A 42 18.83 -14.13 -8.41
N ILE A 43 18.81 -13.32 -7.35
CA ILE A 43 17.57 -12.93 -6.68
C ILE A 43 16.71 -12.04 -7.58
N GLU A 44 17.30 -11.07 -8.27
CA GLU A 44 16.59 -10.23 -9.25
C GLU A 44 15.94 -11.08 -10.36
N HIS A 45 16.66 -12.06 -10.90
CA HIS A 45 16.09 -12.97 -11.88
C HIS A 45 14.92 -13.80 -11.33
N LYS A 46 15.02 -14.27 -10.07
CA LYS A 46 13.90 -14.98 -9.42
C LYS A 46 12.66 -14.09 -9.23
N ILE A 47 12.86 -12.81 -8.95
CA ILE A 47 11.75 -11.83 -8.89
C ILE A 47 11.05 -11.74 -10.24
N ASP A 48 11.80 -11.65 -11.34
CA ASP A 48 11.22 -11.57 -12.69
C ASP A 48 10.39 -12.82 -13.02
N LEU A 49 10.89 -14.01 -12.68
CA LEU A 49 10.18 -15.28 -12.88
C LEU A 49 8.87 -15.32 -12.07
N VAL A 50 8.92 -15.05 -10.77
CA VAL A 50 7.72 -15.08 -9.92
C VAL A 50 6.72 -13.99 -10.30
N THR A 51 7.20 -12.83 -10.75
CA THR A 51 6.35 -11.75 -11.28
C THR A 51 5.62 -12.21 -12.55
N THR A 52 6.31 -12.89 -13.45
CA THR A 52 5.70 -13.48 -14.67
C THR A 52 4.66 -14.52 -14.28
N ASP A 53 4.98 -15.43 -13.37
CA ASP A 53 4.04 -16.45 -12.88
C ASP A 53 2.80 -15.80 -12.23
N LEU A 54 2.96 -14.71 -11.47
CA LEU A 54 1.85 -13.94 -10.89
C LEU A 54 0.98 -13.26 -11.94
N ILE A 55 1.56 -12.82 -13.05
CA ILE A 55 0.81 -12.21 -14.16
C ILE A 55 0.05 -13.29 -14.94
N ASP A 56 0.68 -14.45 -15.17
CA ASP A 56 0.17 -15.49 -16.06
C ASP A 56 -0.74 -16.52 -15.37
N ILE A 57 -0.74 -16.58 -14.03
CA ILE A 57 -1.60 -17.51 -13.29
C ILE A 57 -3.08 -17.30 -13.68
N ALA A 58 -3.75 -18.39 -14.07
CA ALA A 58 -5.11 -18.31 -14.62
C ALA A 58 -6.16 -17.88 -13.59
N ASP A 59 -6.02 -18.33 -12.34
CA ASP A 59 -6.94 -17.97 -11.26
C ASP A 59 -6.51 -16.63 -10.64
N LYS A 60 -7.31 -15.59 -10.87
CA LYS A 60 -7.17 -14.23 -10.32
C LYS A 60 -8.16 -13.93 -9.21
N SER A 61 -8.82 -14.96 -8.67
CA SER A 61 -9.86 -14.76 -7.64
C SER A 61 -9.35 -14.00 -6.42
N GLN A 62 -8.08 -14.21 -6.04
CA GLN A 62 -7.51 -13.58 -4.84
C GLN A 62 -7.20 -12.10 -5.08
N SER A 63 -6.68 -11.73 -6.25
CA SER A 63 -6.49 -10.33 -6.62
C SER A 63 -7.82 -9.58 -6.84
N GLU A 64 -8.85 -10.23 -7.38
CA GLU A 64 -10.20 -9.66 -7.46
C GLU A 64 -10.82 -9.42 -6.06
N GLU A 65 -10.71 -10.40 -5.16
CA GLU A 65 -11.18 -10.25 -3.78
C GLU A 65 -10.42 -9.14 -3.03
N THR A 66 -9.12 -9.01 -3.30
CA THR A 66 -8.26 -7.97 -2.72
C THR A 66 -8.66 -6.58 -3.24
N LYS A 67 -8.91 -6.44 -4.55
CA LYS A 67 -9.44 -5.21 -5.16
C LYS A 67 -10.74 -4.78 -4.48
N TYR A 68 -11.68 -5.72 -4.30
CA TYR A 68 -12.94 -5.45 -3.61
C TYR A 68 -12.72 -5.03 -2.16
N SER A 69 -11.79 -5.67 -1.45
CA SER A 69 -11.47 -5.34 -0.06
C SER A 69 -10.90 -3.93 0.09
N VAL A 70 -10.00 -3.49 -0.81
CA VAL A 70 -9.49 -2.11 -0.82
C VAL A 70 -10.62 -1.11 -1.08
N ILE A 71 -11.52 -1.40 -2.02
CA ILE A 71 -12.69 -0.54 -2.29
C ILE A 71 -13.56 -0.40 -1.04
N ASN A 72 -13.83 -1.52 -0.34
CA ASN A 72 -14.63 -1.49 0.88
C ASN A 72 -13.95 -0.70 2.00
N GLN A 73 -12.64 -0.83 2.16
CA GLN A 73 -11.90 -0.06 3.16
C GLN A 73 -11.97 1.44 2.86
N LEU A 74 -11.81 1.84 1.59
CA LEU A 74 -11.94 3.24 1.19
C LEU A 74 -13.37 3.78 1.40
N ASN A 75 -14.39 3.01 1.03
CA ASN A 75 -15.80 3.36 1.31
C ASN A 75 -16.03 3.52 2.81
N HIS A 76 -15.50 2.62 3.63
CA HIS A 76 -15.63 2.69 5.07
C HIS A 76 -15.00 3.97 5.63
N TYR A 77 -13.81 4.36 5.16
CA TYR A 77 -13.23 5.65 5.50
C TYR A 77 -14.15 6.81 5.11
N VAL A 78 -14.69 6.84 3.89
CA VAL A 78 -15.63 7.88 3.44
C VAL A 78 -16.86 7.94 4.35
N GLU A 79 -17.46 6.79 4.68
CA GLU A 79 -18.61 6.71 5.58
C GLU A 79 -18.29 7.28 6.96
N GLN A 80 -17.19 6.82 7.58
CA GLN A 80 -16.80 7.26 8.91
C GLN A 80 -16.53 8.75 8.94
N ILE A 81 -15.73 9.27 7.99
CA ILE A 81 -15.40 10.70 7.87
C ILE A 81 -16.66 11.58 7.83
N ASN A 82 -17.73 11.10 7.17
CA ASN A 82 -18.98 11.85 7.00
C ASN A 82 -19.94 11.75 8.19
N LEU A 83 -19.61 11.00 9.25
CA LEU A 83 -20.36 11.02 10.52
C LEU A 83 -20.10 12.28 11.35
N ALA A 84 -19.16 13.13 10.94
CA ALA A 84 -18.80 14.32 11.66
C ALA A 84 -19.92 15.36 11.75
N ARG A 85 -19.88 16.19 12.79
CA ARG A 85 -20.77 17.35 12.91
C ARG A 85 -20.44 18.41 11.84
N PRO A 86 -21.41 19.23 11.40
CA PRO A 86 -21.13 20.34 10.49
C PRO A 86 -20.01 21.25 11.00
N GLY A 87 -19.07 21.60 10.13
CA GLY A 87 -17.90 22.42 10.46
C GLY A 87 -16.74 21.67 11.14
N ALA A 88 -16.89 20.38 11.44
CA ALA A 88 -15.79 19.55 11.92
C ALA A 88 -14.77 19.27 10.82
N ARG A 89 -13.53 19.06 11.26
CA ARG A 89 -12.36 18.67 10.47
C ARG A 89 -11.78 17.39 11.08
N LEU A 90 -10.85 16.75 10.38
CA LEU A 90 -10.11 15.61 10.93
C LEU A 90 -8.74 16.09 11.37
N THR A 91 -8.28 15.70 12.55
CA THR A 91 -6.90 16.00 12.95
C THR A 91 -5.92 15.15 12.13
N ARG A 92 -4.80 15.70 11.70
CA ARG A 92 -3.77 14.94 10.96
C ARG A 92 -3.01 13.99 11.89
N ASN A 93 -2.98 14.26 13.19
CA ASN A 93 -2.22 13.49 14.18
C ASN A 93 -3.00 12.33 14.83
N GLN A 94 -4.33 12.31 14.72
CA GLN A 94 -5.20 11.26 15.25
C GLN A 94 -4.87 10.90 16.72
N GLY A 95 -4.72 11.92 17.57
CA GLY A 95 -4.49 11.75 19.01
C GLY A 95 -3.05 11.44 19.40
N MET A 96 -2.17 11.29 18.41
CA MET A 96 -0.76 10.96 18.60
C MET A 96 0.14 12.19 18.50
N MET A 97 1.39 12.05 18.93
CA MET A 97 2.42 13.10 18.77
C MET A 97 2.99 13.18 17.36
N LEU A 98 2.68 12.21 16.49
CA LEU A 98 3.18 12.14 15.12
C LEU A 98 2.26 12.89 14.16
N GLU A 99 2.83 13.78 13.37
CA GLU A 99 2.09 14.42 12.28
C GLU A 99 1.73 13.40 11.21
N ASN A 100 0.61 13.61 10.54
CA ASN A 100 0.19 12.84 9.36
C ASN A 100 -0.18 11.36 9.60
N MET A 101 -0.42 10.98 10.86
CA MET A 101 -0.93 9.67 11.25
C MET A 101 -2.22 9.27 10.53
N LEU A 102 -3.12 10.22 10.26
CA LEU A 102 -4.34 9.92 9.50
C LEU A 102 -4.04 9.23 8.16
N PHE A 103 -3.10 9.80 7.40
CA PHE A 103 -2.72 9.26 6.10
C PHE A 103 -1.82 8.04 6.22
N GLY A 104 -0.99 7.99 7.26
CA GLY A 104 -0.21 6.80 7.60
C GLY A 104 -1.10 5.58 7.84
N ASN A 105 -2.18 5.76 8.61
CA ASN A 105 -3.16 4.71 8.88
C ASN A 105 -3.87 4.26 7.60
N ILE A 106 -4.43 5.20 6.82
CA ILE A 106 -5.09 4.86 5.55
C ILE A 106 -4.13 4.11 4.61
N SER A 107 -2.89 4.58 4.47
CA SER A 107 -1.88 3.95 3.64
C SER A 107 -1.50 2.55 4.13
N MET A 108 -1.33 2.38 5.43
CA MET A 108 -1.00 1.09 6.05
C MET A 108 -2.11 0.07 5.83
N ASP A 109 -3.37 0.49 5.99
CA ASP A 109 -4.53 -0.37 5.81
C ASP A 109 -4.62 -0.91 4.39
N ILE A 110 -4.48 -0.04 3.40
CA ILE A 110 -4.48 -0.41 1.99
C ILE A 110 -3.31 -1.37 1.69
N ASN A 111 -2.11 -1.07 2.20
CA ASN A 111 -0.94 -1.93 2.03
C ASN A 111 -1.14 -3.32 2.62
N ASN A 112 -1.74 -3.40 3.81
CA ASN A 112 -1.96 -4.66 4.50
C ASN A 112 -2.89 -5.57 3.69
N ILE A 113 -3.97 -5.00 3.15
CA ILE A 113 -4.90 -5.71 2.27
C ILE A 113 -4.18 -6.22 1.01
N ILE A 114 -3.36 -5.37 0.37
CA ILE A 114 -2.67 -5.73 -0.87
C ILE A 114 -1.56 -6.76 -0.64
N SER A 115 -0.84 -6.68 0.49
CA SER A 115 0.32 -7.53 0.77
C SER A 115 -0.05 -8.91 1.30
N HIS A 116 -1.22 -9.07 1.92
CA HIS A 116 -1.66 -10.33 2.54
C HIS A 116 -2.93 -10.91 1.92
N GLY A 117 -3.48 -10.23 0.92
CA GLY A 117 -4.79 -10.52 0.33
C GLY A 117 -5.96 -10.14 1.23
N ALA A 118 -7.18 -10.41 0.76
CA ALA A 118 -8.44 -10.08 1.44
C ALA A 118 -8.67 -10.76 2.81
N ARG A 119 -7.73 -11.59 3.28
CA ARG A 119 -7.84 -12.32 4.55
C ARG A 119 -7.63 -11.38 5.73
N GLY A 120 -8.71 -10.71 6.12
CA GLY A 120 -8.84 -10.02 7.39
C GLY A 120 -8.17 -8.65 7.41
N ALA A 121 -8.96 -7.61 7.19
CA ALA A 121 -9.29 -6.67 8.24
C ALA A 121 -10.28 -5.64 7.72
N HIS A 122 -11.47 -5.62 8.31
CA HIS A 122 -12.13 -4.34 8.49
C HIS A 122 -11.26 -3.59 9.50
N ILE A 123 -10.44 -2.66 9.02
CA ILE A 123 -9.59 -1.89 9.92
C ILE A 123 -10.44 -0.73 10.41
N PRO A 124 -10.74 -0.66 11.73
CA PRO A 124 -11.59 0.40 12.24
C PRO A 124 -10.97 1.75 11.93
N ALA A 125 -11.70 2.60 11.21
CA ALA A 125 -11.33 3.98 11.02
C ALA A 125 -11.74 4.79 12.27
N TYR A 126 -10.98 4.65 13.36
CA TYR A 126 -11.13 5.51 14.52
C TYR A 126 -10.60 6.90 14.16
N LEU A 127 -11.53 7.77 13.79
CA LEU A 127 -11.22 9.10 13.30
C LEU A 127 -11.42 10.14 14.41
N GLU A 128 -10.37 10.91 14.66
CA GLU A 128 -10.45 12.04 15.57
C GLU A 128 -10.86 13.32 14.84
N TYR A 129 -11.96 13.90 15.31
CA TYR A 129 -12.50 15.17 14.83
C TYR A 129 -11.98 16.35 15.63
N THR A 130 -11.83 17.49 14.97
CA THR A 130 -11.42 18.75 15.58
C THR A 130 -12.16 19.93 14.95
N LEU A 131 -12.27 21.02 15.71
CA LEU A 131 -12.71 22.33 15.21
C LEU A 131 -11.53 23.25 14.91
N SER A 132 -10.30 22.85 15.27
CA SER A 132 -9.08 23.60 14.97
C SER A 132 -8.73 23.45 13.50
N GLU A 133 -8.41 24.56 12.84
CA GLU A 133 -7.84 24.53 11.49
C GLU A 133 -6.40 24.01 11.48
N LYS A 134 -5.63 24.34 12.52
CA LYS A 134 -4.23 23.91 12.65
C LYS A 134 -4.13 22.38 12.66
N ASN A 135 -3.21 21.85 11.86
CA ASN A 135 -2.90 20.42 11.74
C ASN A 135 -4.15 19.56 11.49
N SER A 136 -5.07 20.05 10.67
CA SER A 136 -6.32 19.37 10.35
C SER A 136 -6.57 19.33 8.84
N ILE A 137 -7.41 18.40 8.38
CA ILE A 137 -7.86 18.30 7.00
C ILE A 137 -9.37 18.49 6.89
N SER A 138 -9.77 19.12 5.78
CA SER A 138 -11.17 19.32 5.42
C SER A 138 -11.83 17.98 5.07
N ILE A 139 -13.02 17.74 5.64
CA ILE A 139 -13.81 16.52 5.38
C ILE A 139 -14.20 16.38 3.90
N PRO A 140 -14.74 17.43 3.22
CA PRO A 140 -15.03 17.37 1.79
C PRO A 140 -13.80 17.05 0.95
N GLU A 141 -12.64 17.58 1.31
CA GLU A 141 -11.38 17.40 0.58
C GLU A 141 -10.92 15.94 0.64
N LEU A 142 -10.82 15.37 1.85
CA LEU A 142 -10.42 13.98 2.01
C LEU A 142 -11.45 13.01 1.42
N SER A 143 -12.75 13.29 1.59
CA SER A 143 -13.81 12.47 1.00
C SER A 143 -13.73 12.47 -0.53
N THR A 144 -13.48 13.63 -1.15
CA THR A 144 -13.31 13.74 -2.60
C THR A 144 -12.10 12.94 -3.07
N PHE A 145 -10.97 13.07 -2.36
CA PHE A 145 -9.78 12.29 -2.65
C PHE A 145 -10.05 10.78 -2.61
N LEU A 146 -10.62 10.27 -1.51
CA LEU A 146 -10.88 8.83 -1.36
C LEU A 146 -11.90 8.32 -2.40
N ASN A 147 -12.92 9.11 -2.75
CA ASN A 147 -13.83 8.75 -3.83
C ASN A 147 -13.13 8.65 -5.19
N ASN A 148 -12.17 9.53 -5.47
CA ASN A 148 -11.37 9.43 -6.69
C ASN A 148 -10.49 8.17 -6.68
N GLU A 149 -9.89 7.83 -5.53
CA GLU A 149 -9.11 6.59 -5.39
C GLU A 149 -9.96 5.34 -5.62
N ILE A 150 -11.21 5.33 -5.16
CA ILE A 150 -12.17 4.26 -5.44
C ILE A 150 -12.43 4.13 -6.94
N LEU A 151 -12.57 5.24 -7.67
CA LEU A 151 -12.74 5.20 -9.13
C LEU A 151 -11.49 4.66 -9.84
N ILE A 152 -10.30 5.08 -9.40
CA ILE A 152 -9.02 4.62 -9.96
C ILE A 152 -8.88 3.10 -9.78
N ILE A 153 -9.04 2.58 -8.56
CA ILE A 153 -8.89 1.14 -8.33
C ILE A 153 -9.97 0.33 -9.07
N ARG A 154 -11.22 0.83 -9.15
CA ARG A 154 -12.29 0.19 -9.91
C ARG A 154 -11.92 0.03 -11.38
N SER A 155 -11.24 1.00 -11.97
CA SER A 155 -10.83 1.01 -13.38
C SER A 155 -9.73 -0.01 -13.74
N ILE A 156 -9.12 -0.67 -12.75
CA ILE A 156 -8.12 -1.72 -13.02
C ILE A 156 -8.80 -2.93 -13.64
N GLU A 157 -8.60 -3.12 -14.94
CA GLU A 157 -9.04 -4.30 -15.69
C GLU A 157 -7.99 -5.42 -15.63
N ASN A 158 -8.42 -6.69 -15.74
CA ASN A 158 -7.57 -7.88 -15.66
C ASN A 158 -6.63 -7.80 -14.45
N VAL A 159 -7.22 -7.74 -13.26
CA VAL A 159 -6.48 -7.48 -12.03
C VAL A 159 -5.48 -8.61 -11.73
N ASN A 160 -4.36 -8.23 -11.12
CA ASN A 160 -3.39 -9.13 -10.52
C ASN A 160 -2.67 -8.36 -9.40
N PHE A 161 -1.94 -9.06 -8.54
CA PHE A 161 -1.24 -8.40 -7.42
C PHE A 161 -0.18 -7.38 -7.85
N ILE A 162 0.43 -7.51 -9.03
CA ILE A 162 1.40 -6.52 -9.53
C ILE A 162 0.71 -5.18 -9.76
N LYS A 163 -0.43 -5.19 -10.47
CA LYS A 163 -1.25 -3.98 -10.70
C LYS A 163 -1.78 -3.37 -9.40
N LEU A 164 -2.15 -4.18 -8.42
CA LEU A 164 -2.60 -3.69 -7.12
C LEU A 164 -1.47 -3.02 -6.34
N ARG A 165 -0.26 -3.59 -6.38
CA ARG A 165 0.93 -2.98 -5.78
C ARG A 165 1.31 -1.68 -6.49
N ASP A 166 1.22 -1.64 -7.81
CA ASP A 166 1.42 -0.40 -8.58
C ASP A 166 0.40 0.68 -8.19
N TYR A 167 -0.88 0.30 -8.06
CA TYR A 167 -1.91 1.20 -7.54
C TYR A 167 -1.53 1.76 -6.17
N TYR A 168 -1.07 0.93 -5.22
CA TYR A 168 -0.66 1.37 -3.90
C TYR A 168 0.53 2.34 -3.93
N ASN A 169 1.54 2.04 -4.73
CA ASN A 169 2.68 2.95 -4.90
C ASN A 169 2.23 4.32 -5.42
N GLN A 170 1.32 4.33 -6.40
CA GLN A 170 0.77 5.57 -6.94
C GLN A 170 -0.18 6.27 -5.96
N PHE A 171 -0.94 5.53 -5.16
CA PHE A 171 -1.78 6.07 -4.09
C PHE A 171 -0.93 6.86 -3.09
N ARG A 172 0.21 6.30 -2.65
CA ARG A 172 1.13 6.99 -1.73
C ARG A 172 1.66 8.30 -2.32
N ILE A 173 2.03 8.28 -3.59
CA ILE A 173 2.51 9.48 -4.29
C ILE A 173 1.41 10.54 -4.33
N ARG A 174 0.17 10.17 -4.63
CA ARG A 174 -0.97 11.10 -4.66
C ARG A 174 -1.28 11.67 -3.26
N VAL A 175 -1.26 10.84 -2.22
CA VAL A 175 -1.40 11.31 -0.82
C VAL A 175 -0.31 12.31 -0.47
N GLN A 176 0.96 12.01 -0.79
CA GLN A 176 2.08 12.90 -0.52
C GLN A 176 1.94 14.23 -1.27
N SER A 177 1.64 14.15 -2.57
CA SER A 177 1.48 15.32 -3.43
C SER A 177 0.33 16.22 -2.99
N GLN A 178 -0.78 15.65 -2.53
CA GLN A 178 -1.96 16.43 -2.20
C GLN A 178 -1.93 16.97 -0.77
N PHE A 179 -1.34 16.23 0.16
CA PHE A 179 -1.49 16.57 1.59
C PHE A 179 -0.18 16.89 2.29
N MET A 180 0.98 16.44 1.82
CA MET A 180 2.24 16.47 2.60
C MET A 180 3.26 17.51 2.14
N ASN A 181 3.10 18.07 0.94
CA ASN A 181 4.07 18.98 0.34
C ASN A 181 3.73 20.47 0.58
N GLU A 182 3.04 20.78 1.67
CA GLU A 182 2.78 22.14 2.17
C GLU A 182 3.55 22.40 3.47
#